data_AF-A0A842MJS5-F1
#
_entry.id   AF-A0A842MJS5-F1
#
_cell.length_a   1.000
_cell.length_b   1.000
_cell.length_c   1.000
_cell.angle_alpha   90.00
_cell.angle_beta   90.00
_cell.angle_gamma   90.00
#
_symmetry.space_group_name_H-M   'P 1'
#
loop_
_entity.id
_entity.type
_entity.pdbx_description
1 polymer ?
#
loop_
_entity_poly.entity_id
_entity_poly.type
_entity_poly.pdbx_seq_one_letter_code
_entity_poly.pdbx_strand_id
1 'polypeptide(L)'
;MIREHIFTEMVTYECVMWRKSYASGTFKVLVDETEWDEAHLNGKGRIVQIIEAERPRLNDDYTDLHGGIDSLTKGTTLEEVKKLFEGKEGSFMHYEKSIPPTHRFTLKEQFPLEIKPVGLPF
;
A
#
# COMPACT_ATOMS: atom_id res chain seq x y z
N MET A 1 -13.68 3.59 -15.16
CA MET A 1 -14.27 2.25 -15.35
C MET A 1 -14.04 1.49 -14.07
N ILE A 2 -15.06 0.91 -13.45
CA ILE A 2 -14.87 0.22 -12.16
C ILE A 2 -14.39 -1.21 -12.43
N ARG A 3 -13.22 -1.57 -11.90
CA ARG A 3 -12.68 -2.94 -11.93
C ARG A 3 -12.27 -3.41 -10.54
N GLU A 4 -12.31 -4.72 -10.36
CA GLU A 4 -11.80 -5.37 -9.16
C GLU A 4 -10.30 -5.67 -9.32
N HIS A 5 -9.55 -5.34 -8.27
CA HIS A 5 -8.13 -5.60 -8.15
C HIS A 5 -7.84 -6.35 -6.86
N ILE A 6 -6.81 -7.20 -6.90
CA ILE A 6 -6.24 -7.82 -5.71
C ILE A 6 -4.86 -7.22 -5.52
N PHE A 7 -4.71 -6.34 -4.52
CA PHE A 7 -3.43 -5.73 -4.16
C PHE A 7 -2.76 -6.53 -3.04
N THR A 8 -1.45 -6.68 -3.15
CA THR A 8 -0.60 -7.24 -2.09
C THR A 8 0.03 -6.15 -1.23
N GLU A 9 0.13 -4.94 -1.79
CA GLU A 9 0.65 -3.75 -1.13
C GLU A 9 -0.20 -2.52 -1.48
N MET A 10 -0.48 -1.70 -0.49
CA MET A 10 -1.09 -0.39 -0.68
C MET A 10 -0.22 0.67 0.00
N VAL A 11 0.50 1.45 -0.78
CA VAL A 11 1.54 2.38 -0.34
C VAL A 11 0.93 3.76 -0.07
N THR A 12 1.07 4.25 1.15
CA THR A 12 0.67 5.62 1.54
C THR A 12 1.80 6.62 1.34
N TYR A 13 3.06 6.17 1.44
CA TYR A 13 4.23 7.03 1.29
C TYR A 13 5.44 6.24 0.82
N GLU A 14 6.20 6.79 -0.13
CA GLU A 14 7.45 6.22 -0.59
C GLU A 14 8.44 7.34 -0.92
N CYS A 15 9.46 7.50 -0.07
CA CYS A 15 10.64 8.30 -0.34
C CYS A 15 11.78 7.35 -0.70
N VAL A 16 12.19 7.38 -1.96
CA VAL A 16 13.18 6.46 -2.53
C VAL A 16 14.46 6.46 -1.70
N MET A 17 14.90 5.27 -1.27
CA MET A 17 16.05 5.02 -0.41
C MET A 17 15.94 5.46 1.06
N TRP A 18 14.82 6.02 1.52
CA TRP A 18 14.71 6.57 2.88
C TRP A 18 13.60 5.95 3.70
N ARG A 19 12.37 5.96 3.18
CA ARG A 19 11.20 5.53 3.96
C ARG A 19 10.07 5.05 3.08
N LYS A 20 9.41 3.96 3.48
CA LYS A 20 8.21 3.46 2.81
C LYS A 20 7.15 3.11 3.86
N SER A 21 6.00 3.77 3.79
CA SER A 21 4.83 3.46 4.62
C SER A 21 3.74 2.83 3.76
N TYR A 22 3.22 1.69 4.19
CA TYR A 22 2.28 0.90 3.38
C TYR A 22 1.48 -0.10 4.22
N ALA A 23 0.31 -0.47 3.71
CA ALA A 23 -0.40 -1.67 4.14
C ALA A 23 0.05 -2.87 3.32
N SER A 24 0.36 -3.99 3.97
CA SER A 24 0.64 -5.29 3.34
C SER A 24 -0.39 -6.33 3.75
N GLY A 25 -0.62 -7.30 2.87
CA GLY A 25 -1.66 -8.32 3.04
C GLY A 25 -2.21 -8.73 1.68
N THR A 26 -3.46 -9.18 1.65
CA THR A 26 -4.20 -9.36 0.40
C THR A 26 -5.47 -8.52 0.49
N PHE A 27 -5.61 -7.56 -0.42
CA PHE A 27 -6.70 -6.58 -0.41
C PHE A 27 -7.51 -6.72 -1.68
N LYS A 28 -8.80 -7.03 -1.53
CA LYS A 28 -9.75 -7.06 -2.64
C LYS A 28 -10.43 -5.70 -2.76
N VAL A 29 -10.17 -4.98 -3.85
CA VAL A 29 -10.47 -3.56 -3.96
C VAL A 29 -11.19 -3.25 -5.28
N LEU A 30 -12.24 -2.43 -5.22
CA LEU A 30 -12.87 -1.83 -6.40
C LEU A 30 -12.21 -0.49 -6.69
N VAL A 31 -11.66 -0.34 -7.89
CA VAL A 31 -10.99 0.87 -8.36
C VAL A 31 -11.78 1.44 -9.54
N ASP A 32 -12.15 2.71 -9.47
CA ASP A 32 -12.62 3.46 -10.64
C ASP A 32 -11.41 3.96 -11.42
N GLU A 33 -11.05 3.21 -12.45
CA GLU A 33 -9.89 3.44 -13.30
C GLU A 33 -10.11 4.63 -14.22
N THR A 34 -9.12 5.53 -14.24
CA THR A 34 -9.04 6.66 -15.17
C THR A 34 -8.08 6.36 -16.33
N GLU A 35 -7.06 5.54 -16.08
CA GLU A 35 -6.09 5.08 -17.06
C GLU A 35 -5.79 3.59 -16.81
N TRP A 36 -5.75 2.79 -17.87
CA TRP A 36 -5.40 1.36 -17.82
C TRP A 36 -4.52 1.00 -19.00
N ASP A 37 -3.34 0.46 -18.70
CA ASP A 37 -2.43 -0.15 -19.65
C ASP A 37 -2.48 -1.67 -19.45
N GLU A 38 -3.25 -2.33 -20.31
CA GLU A 38 -3.48 -3.76 -20.26
C GLU A 38 -2.21 -4.58 -20.53
N ALA A 39 -1.25 -4.05 -21.29
CA ALA A 39 -0.03 -4.76 -21.64
C ALA A 39 0.92 -4.91 -20.45
N HIS A 40 0.89 -3.96 -19.52
CA HIS A 40 1.75 -3.95 -18.35
C HIS A 40 0.99 -4.13 -17.03
N LEU A 41 -0.33 -4.30 -17.09
CA LEU A 41 -1.23 -4.39 -15.93
C LEU A 41 -1.04 -3.20 -14.96
N ASN A 42 -0.88 -2.01 -15.52
CA ASN A 42 -0.60 -0.78 -14.80
C ASN A 42 -1.70 0.23 -15.07
N GLY A 43 -1.87 1.20 -14.17
CA GLY A 43 -2.89 2.22 -14.38
C GLY A 43 -3.02 3.21 -13.25
N LYS A 44 -4.08 3.99 -13.32
CA LYS A 44 -4.46 5.00 -12.33
C LYS A 44 -5.94 4.93 -12.06
N GLY A 45 -6.32 5.29 -10.85
CA GLY A 45 -7.73 5.35 -10.49
C GLY A 45 -7.95 5.77 -9.04
N ARG A 46 -9.22 5.73 -8.65
CA ARG A 46 -9.66 6.00 -7.29
C ARG A 46 -10.20 4.73 -6.66
N ILE A 47 -9.78 4.44 -5.44
CA ILE A 47 -10.36 3.34 -4.67
C ILE A 47 -11.79 3.71 -4.28
N VAL A 48 -12.76 2.99 -4.81
CA VAL A 48 -14.17 3.18 -4.49
C VAL A 48 -14.52 2.44 -3.20
N GLN A 49 -14.02 1.22 -3.05
CA GLN A 49 -14.37 0.35 -1.94
C GLN A 49 -13.31 -0.73 -1.73
N ILE A 50 -13.04 -1.08 -0.48
CA ILE A 50 -12.21 -2.22 -0.10
C ILE A 50 -13.15 -3.31 0.45
N ILE A 51 -13.25 -4.42 -0.28
CA ILE A 51 -14.21 -5.49 0.03
C ILE A 51 -13.69 -6.34 1.18
N GLU A 52 -12.44 -6.81 1.04
CA GLU A 52 -11.82 -7.79 1.94
C GLU A 52 -10.34 -7.44 2.16
N ALA A 53 -9.83 -7.82 3.33
CA ALA A 53 -8.43 -7.71 3.70
C ALA A 53 -7.99 -8.95 4.48
N GLU A 54 -7.05 -9.71 3.93
CA GLU A 54 -6.48 -10.89 4.58
C GLU A 54 -5.10 -10.60 5.16
N ARG A 55 -4.92 -10.99 6.43
CA ARG A 55 -3.69 -10.79 7.22
C ARG A 55 -3.11 -9.36 7.12
N PRO A 56 -3.95 -8.30 7.22
CA PRO A 56 -3.47 -6.96 6.93
C PRO A 56 -2.51 -6.48 8.03
N ARG A 57 -1.44 -5.81 7.61
CA ARG A 57 -0.47 -5.15 8.48
C ARG A 57 -0.16 -3.77 7.94
N LEU A 58 0.11 -2.82 8.84
CA LEU A 58 0.72 -1.54 8.51
C LEU A 58 2.21 -1.66 8.76
N ASN A 59 3.00 -1.19 7.81
CA ASN A 59 4.46 -1.16 7.88
C ASN A 59 4.93 0.26 7.63
N ASP A 60 6.00 0.62 8.32
CA ASP A 60 6.73 1.85 8.15
C ASP A 60 8.21 1.51 8.18
N ASP A 61 8.76 1.35 6.98
CA ASP A 61 10.13 0.91 6.74
C ASP A 61 11.03 2.15 6.65
N TYR A 62 12.18 2.10 7.33
CA TYR A 62 13.22 3.13 7.33
C TYR A 62 14.52 2.51 6.88
N THR A 63 15.19 3.16 5.92
CA THR A 63 16.54 2.77 5.54
C THR A 63 17.53 3.54 6.41
N ASP A 64 18.44 2.84 7.08
CA ASP A 64 19.53 3.46 7.82
C ASP A 64 20.65 3.96 6.88
N LEU A 65 21.62 4.69 7.44
CA LEU A 65 22.76 5.23 6.67
C LEU A 65 23.70 4.16 6.12
N HIS A 66 23.59 2.92 6.57
CA HIS A 66 24.39 1.77 6.13
C HIS A 66 23.63 0.85 5.15
N GLY A 67 22.39 1.21 4.80
CA GLY A 67 21.53 0.44 3.89
C GLY A 67 20.74 -0.69 4.56
N GLY A 68 20.77 -0.79 5.90
CA GLY A 68 19.88 -1.64 6.67
C GLY A 68 18.44 -1.12 6.63
N ILE A 69 17.46 -2.02 6.70
CA ILE A 69 16.04 -1.66 6.75
C ILE A 69 15.50 -1.99 8.14
N ASP A 70 15.08 -0.96 8.86
CA ASP A 70 14.31 -1.08 10.10
C ASP A 70 12.82 -0.94 9.79
N SER A 71 12.04 -1.98 10.11
CA SER A 71 10.60 -2.02 9.85
C SER A 71 9.80 -1.94 11.14
N LEU A 72 9.01 -0.88 11.29
CA LEU A 72 7.97 -0.84 12.32
C LEU A 72 6.69 -1.45 11.75
N THR A 73 6.22 -2.53 12.37
CA THR A 73 5.02 -3.26 11.91
C THR A 73 3.94 -3.28 12.98
N LYS A 74 2.70 -2.95 12.59
CA LYS A 74 1.50 -3.02 13.42
C LYS A 74 0.44 -3.88 12.72
N GLY A 75 -0.15 -4.85 13.42
CA GLY A 75 -1.35 -5.53 12.94
C GLY A 75 -2.51 -4.55 12.78
N THR A 76 -3.32 -4.69 11.73
CA THR A 76 -4.43 -3.77 11.46
C THR A 76 -5.73 -4.51 11.12
N THR A 77 -6.83 -3.78 10.96
CA THR A 77 -8.13 -4.34 10.57
C THR A 77 -8.58 -3.82 9.21
N LEU A 78 -9.59 -4.46 8.62
CA LEU A 78 -10.21 -4.00 7.38
C LEU A 78 -10.73 -2.55 7.52
N GLU A 79 -11.33 -2.18 8.65
CA GLU A 79 -11.88 -0.85 8.90
C GLU A 79 -10.79 0.22 8.98
N GLU A 80 -9.63 -0.10 9.58
CA GLU A 80 -8.48 0.80 9.59
C GLU A 80 -7.94 1.01 8.17
N VAL A 81 -7.83 -0.07 7.37
CA VAL A 81 -7.41 0.02 5.96
C VAL A 81 -8.40 0.85 5.14
N LYS A 82 -9.71 0.64 5.31
CA LYS A 82 -10.76 1.43 4.65
C LYS A 82 -10.60 2.92 4.91
N LYS A 83 -10.40 3.32 6.17
CA LYS A 83 -10.21 4.73 6.54
C LYS A 83 -8.99 5.38 5.88
N LEU A 84 -7.94 4.60 5.60
CA LEU A 84 -6.71 5.10 5.00
C LEU A 84 -6.82 5.27 3.48
N PHE A 85 -7.55 4.38 2.80
CA PHE A 85 -7.45 4.22 1.35
C PHE A 85 -8.77 4.44 0.58
N GLU A 86 -9.95 4.23 1.17
CA GLU A 86 -11.21 4.46 0.44
C GLU A 86 -11.37 5.95 0.05
N GLY A 87 -11.79 6.18 -1.18
CA GLY A 87 -11.91 7.51 -1.77
C GLY A 87 -10.58 8.11 -2.24
N LYS A 88 -9.44 7.47 -2.01
CA LYS A 88 -8.12 7.99 -2.41
C LYS A 88 -7.79 7.67 -3.87
N GLU A 89 -7.14 8.62 -4.52
CA GLU A 89 -6.58 8.47 -5.86
C GLU A 89 -5.15 7.94 -5.79
N GLY A 90 -4.74 7.20 -6.82
CA GLY A 90 -3.39 6.68 -6.93
C GLY A 90 -3.11 6.01 -8.26
N SER A 91 -1.91 5.46 -8.36
CA SER A 91 -1.51 4.56 -9.43
C SER A 91 -1.42 3.13 -8.91
N PHE A 92 -1.58 2.16 -9.79
CA PHE A 92 -1.28 0.78 -9.46
C PHE A 92 -0.37 0.16 -10.52
N MET A 93 0.41 -0.80 -10.08
CA MET A 93 1.39 -1.49 -10.90
C MET A 93 1.50 -2.95 -10.51
N HIS A 94 1.49 -3.81 -11.51
CA HIS A 94 1.82 -5.22 -11.36
C HIS A 94 3.30 -5.45 -11.65
N TYR A 95 4.00 -6.08 -10.73
CA TYR A 95 5.42 -6.38 -10.87
C TYR A 95 5.62 -7.90 -10.81
N GLU A 96 5.78 -8.52 -11.99
CA GLU A 96 5.97 -9.97 -12.11
C GLU A 96 7.35 -10.45 -11.67
N LYS A 97 8.35 -9.56 -11.63
CA LYS A 97 9.74 -9.92 -11.32
C LYS A 97 10.00 -10.08 -9.82
N SER A 98 9.07 -9.69 -8.95
CA SER A 98 9.16 -9.99 -7.51
C SER A 98 8.78 -11.44 -7.24
N ILE A 99 9.35 -12.00 -6.17
CA ILE A 99 9.04 -13.37 -5.73
C ILE A 99 8.53 -13.27 -4.28
N PRO A 100 7.21 -13.43 -4.05
CA PRO A 100 6.14 -13.62 -5.04
C PRO A 100 5.84 -12.32 -5.84
N PRO A 101 5.16 -12.42 -7.00
CA PRO A 101 4.71 -11.24 -7.75
C PRO A 101 3.89 -10.30 -6.87
N THR A 102 4.09 -9.00 -7.07
CA THR A 102 3.46 -7.96 -6.27
C THR A 102 2.54 -7.12 -7.12
N HIS A 103 1.31 -6.91 -6.64
CA HIS A 103 0.39 -5.94 -7.22
C HIS A 103 0.21 -4.81 -6.22
N ARG A 104 0.69 -3.62 -6.58
CA ARG A 104 0.81 -2.49 -5.66
C ARG A 104 -0.11 -1.37 -6.09
N PHE A 105 -0.80 -0.75 -5.13
CA PHE A 105 -1.43 0.57 -5.30
C PHE A 105 -0.62 1.62 -4.54
N THR A 106 -0.32 2.78 -5.14
CA THR A 106 0.42 3.88 -4.52
C THR A 106 -0.42 5.14 -4.54
N LEU A 107 -0.63 5.76 -3.37
CA LEU A 107 -1.41 6.98 -3.26
C LEU A 107 -0.75 8.15 -4.01
N LYS A 108 -1.59 8.96 -4.66
CA LYS A 108 -1.17 10.23 -5.27
C LYS A 108 -0.85 11.28 -4.21
N GLU A 109 -1.76 11.46 -3.25
CA GLU A 109 -1.53 12.30 -2.07
C GLU A 109 -0.90 11.46 -0.97
N GLN A 110 0.42 11.51 -0.90
CA GLN A 110 1.19 10.66 -0.01
C GLN A 110 1.27 11.21 1.41
N PHE A 111 1.21 10.31 2.39
CA PHE A 111 1.38 10.62 3.80
C PHE A 111 2.06 9.44 4.54
N PRO A 112 3.08 9.72 5.37
CA PRO A 112 3.73 8.68 6.15
C PRO A 112 2.80 8.14 7.23
N LEU A 113 2.93 6.85 7.57
CA LEU A 113 2.24 6.27 8.71
C LEU A 113 3.04 6.56 9.99
N GLU A 114 2.40 6.98 11.06
CA GLU A 114 3.06 7.15 12.36
C GLU A 114 2.90 5.89 13.21
N ILE A 115 3.69 4.85 12.91
CA ILE A 115 3.74 3.65 13.74
C ILE A 115 4.72 3.91 14.88
N LYS A 116 4.21 3.93 16.12
CA LYS A 116 5.06 4.10 17.30
C LYS A 116 5.71 2.76 17.68
N PRO A 117 7.00 2.75 18.06
CA PRO A 117 7.63 1.57 18.63
C PRO A 117 6.91 1.13 19.90
N VAL A 118 6.71 -0.17 20.07
CA VAL A 118 6.14 -0.72 21.31
C VAL A 118 7.23 -0.69 22.40
N GLY A 119 7.02 0.10 23.46
CA GLY A 119 7.83 0.04 24.67
C GLY A 119 8.95 1.08 24.84
N LEU A 120 8.98 2.18 24.08
CA LEU A 120 9.86 3.30 24.39
C LEU A 120 9.26 4.15 25.53
N PRO A 121 9.98 4.36 26.65
CA PRO A 121 9.55 5.28 27.69
C PRO A 121 9.71 6.73 27.21
N PHE A 122 8.77 7.57 27.63
CA PHE A 122 8.73 9.01 27.36
C PHE A 122 9.99 9.75 27.84
#